data_AF-A0A959CU58-F1
#
_entry.id   AF-A0A959CU58-F1
#
_cell.length_a   1.000
_cell.length_b   1.000
_cell.length_c   1.000
_cell.angle_alpha   90.00
_cell.angle_beta   90.00
_cell.angle_gamma   90.00
#
_symmetry.space_group_name_H-M   'P 1'
#
loop_
_entity.id
_entity.type
_entity.pdbx_description
1 polymer ?
#
loop_
_entity_poly.entity_id
_entity_poly.type
_entity_poly.pdbx_seq_one_letter_code
_entity_poly.pdbx_strand_id
1 'polypeptide(L)' 'MKEQDYLFSEFPPTSKSEWLAKVEKDLKGKPLEELRWHLEENITLEPFYHPEDAGQALPPLQGNR' A
#
# COMPACT_ATOMS: atom_id res chain seq x y z
N MET A 1 12.08 8.66 -22.22
CA MET A 1 10.91 7.77 -22.00
C MET A 1 10.25 8.16 -20.69
N LYS A 2 9.06 8.77 -20.76
CA LYS A 2 8.13 8.99 -19.65
C LYS A 2 6.72 8.70 -20.18
N GLU A 3 6.48 7.46 -20.62
CA GLU A 3 5.14 7.05 -21.07
C GLU A 3 4.16 6.90 -19.90
N GLN A 4 4.65 6.75 -18.67
CA GLN A 4 3.77 6.60 -17.50
C GLN A 4 3.06 7.89 -17.07
N ASP A 5 3.69 9.06 -17.27
CA ASP A 5 3.08 10.36 -16.95
C ASP A 5 1.77 10.56 -17.77
N TYR A 6 1.76 10.10 -19.02
CA TYR A 6 0.62 10.31 -19.93
C TYR A 6 -0.59 9.39 -19.67
N LEU A 7 -0.37 8.19 -19.11
CA LEU A 7 -1.45 7.23 -18.87
C LEU A 7 -2.41 7.66 -17.75
N PHE A 8 -1.92 8.45 -16.79
CA PHE A 8 -2.67 8.83 -15.60
C PHE A 8 -2.88 10.33 -15.44
N SER A 9 -2.45 11.15 -16.42
CA SER A 9 -2.57 12.62 -16.38
C SER A 9 -4.00 13.15 -16.28
N GLU A 10 -4.99 12.40 -16.78
CA GLU A 10 -6.41 12.79 -16.73
C GLU A 10 -7.10 12.40 -15.41
N PHE A 11 -6.43 11.63 -14.55
CA PHE A 11 -7.00 11.18 -13.29
C PHE A 11 -6.39 11.97 -12.13
N PRO A 12 -7.21 12.50 -11.20
CA PRO A 12 -6.67 13.16 -10.02
C PRO A 12 -5.89 12.16 -9.16
N PRO A 13 -4.81 12.59 -8.49
CA PRO A 13 -4.09 11.74 -7.55
C PRO A 13 -5.04 11.32 -6.43
N THR A 14 -5.05 10.02 -6.13
CA THR A 14 -5.87 9.46 -5.05
C THR A 14 -5.04 9.35 -3.78
N SER A 15 -5.66 9.64 -2.64
CA SER A 15 -5.03 9.52 -1.32
C SER A 15 -5.28 8.14 -0.70
N LYS A 16 -4.43 7.68 0.24
CA LYS A 16 -4.67 6.42 0.97
C LYS A 16 -6.06 6.39 1.62
N SER A 17 -6.50 7.52 2.19
CA SER A 17 -7.82 7.62 2.82
C SER A 17 -8.99 7.45 1.84
N GLU A 18 -8.87 7.95 0.62
CA GLU A 18 -9.91 7.79 -0.41
C GLU A 18 -9.98 6.33 -0.88
N TRP A 19 -8.83 5.69 -0.99
CA TRP A 19 -8.72 4.26 -1.28
C TRP A 19 -9.35 3.41 -0.17
N LEU A 20 -9.05 3.69 1.09
CA LEU A 20 -9.65 2.99 2.24
C LEU A 20 -11.17 3.15 2.27
N ALA A 21 -11.68 4.37 2.12
CA ALA A 21 -13.12 4.61 2.08
C ALA A 21 -13.82 3.87 0.94
N LYS A 22 -13.15 3.76 -0.22
CA LYS A 22 -13.64 2.97 -1.36
C LYS A 22 -13.66 1.48 -1.05
N VAL A 23 -12.62 0.96 -0.41
CA VAL A 23 -12.51 -0.44 0.00
C VAL A 23 -13.56 -0.80 1.05
N GLU A 24 -13.77 0.03 2.07
CA GLU A 24 -14.83 -0.17 3.08
C GLU A 24 -16.22 -0.27 2.44
N LYS A 25 -16.48 0.60 1.44
CA LYS A 25 -17.73 0.58 0.67
C LYS A 25 -17.87 -0.71 -0.14
N ASP A 26 -16.79 -1.18 -0.75
CA ASP A 26 -16.79 -2.40 -1.57
C ASP A 26 -16.94 -3.67 -0.71
N LEU A 27 -16.31 -3.67 0.46
CA LEU A 27 -16.39 -4.71 1.48
C LEU A 27 -17.77 -4.77 2.17
N LYS A 28 -18.70 -3.87 1.85
CA LYS A 28 -20.06 -3.81 2.43
C LYS A 28 -20.05 -3.83 3.96
N GLY A 29 -19.06 -3.16 4.57
CA GLY A 29 -18.88 -3.12 6.02
C GLY A 29 -18.15 -4.32 6.64
N LYS A 30 -17.56 -5.21 5.83
CA LYS A 30 -16.59 -6.18 6.34
C LYS A 30 -15.26 -5.49 6.68
N PRO A 31 -14.58 -5.93 7.75
CA PRO A 31 -13.29 -5.36 8.13
C PRO A 31 -12.20 -5.71 7.12
N LEU A 32 -11.40 -4.71 6.74
CA LEU A 32 -10.22 -4.87 5.87
C LEU A 32 -9.23 -5.90 6.42
N GLU A 33 -9.20 -6.05 7.75
CA GLU A 33 -8.41 -7.03 8.48
C GLU A 33 -8.56 -8.45 7.95
N GLU A 34 -9.74 -8.84 7.46
CA GLU A 34 -9.98 -10.18 6.88
C GLU A 34 -9.19 -10.42 5.59
N LEU A 35 -8.78 -9.37 4.90
CA LEU A 35 -7.98 -9.45 3.69
C LEU A 35 -6.48 -9.50 3.97
N ARG A 36 -6.04 -9.38 5.23
CA ARG A 36 -4.62 -9.42 5.58
C ARG A 36 -4.08 -10.83 5.40
N TRP A 37 -2.93 -10.92 4.74
CA TRP A 37 -2.26 -12.20 4.55
C TRP A 37 -1.27 -12.46 5.69
N HIS A 38 -1.47 -13.55 6.40
CA HIS A 38 -0.62 -14.01 7.48
C HIS A 38 0.35 -15.06 6.92
N LEU A 39 1.63 -14.71 6.76
CA LEU A 39 2.64 -15.64 6.23
C LEU A 39 3.25 -16.50 7.35
N GLU A 40 3.50 -15.90 8.52
CA GLU A 40 4.10 -16.56 9.70
C GLU A 40 3.52 -15.93 10.98
N GLU A 41 3.86 -16.50 12.16
CA GLU A 41 3.36 -16.02 13.47
C GLU A 41 3.60 -14.53 13.71
N ASN A 42 4.61 -13.94 13.07
CA ASN A 42 5.01 -12.55 13.27
C ASN A 42 4.95 -11.69 11.99
N ILE A 43 4.46 -12.23 10.87
CA ILE A 43 4.42 -11.49 9.60
C ILE A 43 3.00 -11.46 9.06
N THR A 44 2.39 -10.28 9.19
CA THR A 44 1.09 -9.95 8.61
C THR A 44 1.28 -8.88 7.54
N LEU A 45 0.88 -9.20 6.31
CA LEU A 45 0.91 -8.27 5.18
C LEU A 45 -0.47 -7.64 4.99
N GLU A 46 -0.48 -6.33 4.77
CA GLU A 46 -1.68 -5.62 4.35
C GLU A 46 -2.04 -5.94 2.89
N PRO A 47 -3.33 -5.97 2.53
CA PRO A 47 -3.78 -6.30 1.18
C PRO A 47 -3.43 -5.23 0.13
N PHE A 48 -3.08 -4.02 0.57
CA PHE A 48 -2.77 -2.87 -0.27
C PHE A 48 -1.74 -1.98 0.44
N TYR A 49 -0.86 -1.34 -0.34
CA TYR A 49 0.13 -0.39 0.13
C TYR A 49 0.05 0.89 -0.70
N HIS A 50 0.16 2.04 -0.05
CA HIS A 50 0.21 3.34 -0.70
C HIS A 50 1.67 3.87 -0.74
N PRO A 51 2.03 4.79 -1.64
CA PRO A 51 3.33 5.48 -1.57
C PRO A 51 3.64 6.12 -0.21
N GLU A 52 2.60 6.48 0.56
CA GLU A 52 2.73 6.98 1.93
C GLU A 52 3.24 5.92 2.92
N ASP A 53 3.05 4.64 2.63
CA ASP A 53 3.53 3.51 3.43
C ASP A 53 4.97 3.11 3.11
N ALA A 54 5.54 3.69 2.05
CA ALA A 54 6.95 3.51 1.75
C ALA A 54 7.78 4.15 2.86
N GLY A 55 8.27 3.32 3.77
CA GLY A 55 9.18 3.75 4.82
C GLY A 55 10.45 4.39 4.25
N GLN A 56 11.17 5.10 5.11
CA GLN A 56 12.48 5.63 4.75
C GLN A 56 13.40 4.50 4.29
N ALA A 57 14.13 4.72 3.20
CA ALA A 57 15.10 3.76 2.69
C ALA A 57 16.01 3.31 3.83
N LEU A 58 16.01 2.00 4.11
CA LEU A 58 16.85 1.44 5.14
C LEU A 58 18.31 1.72 4.77
N PRO A 59 19.15 2.18 5.71
CA PRO A 59 20.58 2.31 5.46
C PRO A 59 21.15 0.94 5.08
N PRO A 60 22.21 0.91 4.26
CA PRO A 60 22.86 -0.34 3.91
C PRO A 60 23.25 -1.08 5.19
N LEU A 61 23.02 -2.40 5.21
CA LEU A 61 23.40 -3.25 6.33
C LEU A 61 24.90 -3.13 6.54
N GLN A 62 25.31 -2.39 7.57
CA GLN A 62 26.71 -2.33 7.98
C GLN A 62 27.03 -3.65 8.66
N GLY A 63 27.55 -4.61 7.89
CA GLY A 63 28.06 -5.85 8.44
C GLY A 63 29.28 -5.57 9.30
N ASN A 64 29.14 -5.70 10.61
CA ASN A 64 30.27 -5.75 11.52
C ASN A 64 31.03 -7.06 11.25
N ARG A 65 32.15 -6.96 10.53
CA ARG A 65 33.14 -8.03 10.41
C ARG A 65 33.94 -8.16 11.69
#